data_AF-A0A2N1PEJ1-F1
#
_entry.id   AF-A0A2N1PEJ1-F1
#
_cell.length_a   1.000
_cell.length_b   1.000
_cell.length_c   1.000
_cell.angle_alpha   90.00
_cell.angle_beta   90.00
_cell.angle_gamma   90.00
#
_symmetry.space_group_name_H-M   'P 1'
#
loop_
_entity.id
_entity.type
_entity.pdbx_description
1 polymer ?
#
loop_
_entity_poly.entity_id
_entity_poly.type
_entity_poly.pdbx_seq_one_letter_code
_entity_poly.pdbx_strand_id
1 'polypeptide(L)'
;MKQAKYITVQEMIDLVNPVDEIVVGMAANEPQLFMSNLHLAADRVKHVNVTNCLPIANADFFIEEQYRDKFTLDGWFYTNVLRKVHPHGNISFIPNHLHLAGYKRLFYKKPHIFVSAASLPDEHGYISMSTSNVYEKQMIAKADIVILEVNPNFPRTIGDLEVHVRDVDFLVKADYPVPTIPDAEPNEKDLIIGKQI
;
A
#
# COMPACT_ATOMS: atom_id res chain seq x y z
N MET A 1 10.69 6.43 24.02
CA MET A 1 10.58 6.80 22.59
C MET A 1 10.42 5.49 21.82
N LYS A 2 9.50 5.40 20.84
CA LYS A 2 9.40 4.21 19.99
C LYS A 2 10.73 3.99 19.25
N GLN A 3 11.17 2.75 19.15
CA GLN A 3 12.31 2.33 18.34
C GLN A 3 11.76 1.29 17.36
N ALA A 4 11.84 1.59 16.06
CA ALA A 4 11.40 0.64 15.05
C ALA A 4 12.18 -0.67 15.16
N LYS A 5 11.48 -1.80 15.09
CA LYS A 5 12.07 -3.14 15.15
C LYS A 5 12.08 -3.76 13.77
N TYR A 6 13.21 -4.37 13.41
CA TYR A 6 13.23 -5.23 12.24
C TYR A 6 12.49 -6.52 12.54
N ILE A 7 11.56 -6.88 11.66
CA ILE A 7 10.80 -8.13 11.72
C ILE A 7 10.85 -8.84 10.37
N THR A 8 10.58 -10.14 10.41
CA THR A 8 10.41 -10.99 9.23
C THR A 8 9.06 -10.74 8.56
N VAL A 9 8.92 -11.23 7.32
CA VAL A 9 7.62 -11.21 6.62
C VAL A 9 6.57 -11.99 7.41
N GLN A 10 6.92 -13.15 7.97
CA GLN A 10 5.97 -13.93 8.76
C GLN A 10 5.51 -13.18 10.01
N GLU A 11 6.44 -12.57 10.77
CA GLU A 11 6.08 -11.75 11.93
C GLU A 11 5.20 -10.55 11.53
N MET A 12 5.45 -9.92 10.38
CA MET A 12 4.59 -8.87 9.84
C MET A 12 3.17 -9.39 9.56
N ILE A 13 3.05 -10.57 8.94
CA ILE A 13 1.75 -11.18 8.69
C ILE A 13 1.07 -11.54 9.99
N ASP A 14 1.78 -12.06 10.99
CA ASP A 14 1.25 -12.46 12.30
C ASP A 14 0.65 -11.29 13.10
N LEU A 15 1.03 -10.05 12.80
CA LEU A 15 0.44 -8.84 13.40
C LEU A 15 -1.01 -8.59 12.98
N VAL A 16 -1.45 -9.10 11.83
CA VAL A 16 -2.82 -8.89 11.34
C VAL A 16 -3.82 -9.63 12.24
N ASN A 17 -4.89 -8.99 12.67
CA ASN A 17 -5.94 -9.59 13.48
C ASN A 17 -7.28 -9.64 12.74
N PRO A 18 -8.24 -10.48 13.18
CA PRO A 18 -9.61 -10.37 12.70
C PRO A 18 -10.11 -8.92 12.79
N VAL A 19 -10.97 -8.51 11.86
CA VAL A 19 -11.56 -7.17 11.76
C VAL A 19 -10.57 -6.01 11.54
N ASP A 20 -9.33 -6.29 11.15
CA ASP A 20 -8.35 -5.24 10.92
C ASP A 20 -8.69 -4.33 9.75
N GLU A 21 -8.46 -3.03 9.96
CA GLU A 21 -8.49 -2.02 8.93
C GLU A 21 -7.06 -1.69 8.50
N ILE A 22 -6.73 -2.11 7.30
CA ILE A 22 -5.40 -1.97 6.74
C ILE A 22 -5.43 -0.95 5.62
N VAL A 23 -4.51 0.01 5.63
CA VAL A 23 -4.28 0.91 4.50
C VAL A 23 -2.88 0.64 3.97
N VAL A 24 -2.74 0.55 2.65
CA VAL A 24 -1.44 0.34 2.01
C VAL A 24 -0.98 1.54 1.20
N GLY A 25 0.34 1.68 1.02
CA GLY A 25 0.93 2.69 0.15
C GLY A 25 0.39 2.66 -1.27
N MET A 26 0.36 3.82 -1.93
CA MET A 26 -0.21 3.95 -3.27
C MET A 26 0.77 3.49 -4.36
N ALA A 27 0.24 2.91 -5.44
CA ALA A 27 0.98 2.69 -6.68
C ALA A 27 2.32 1.93 -6.48
N ALA A 28 3.43 2.46 -6.97
CA ALA A 28 4.75 1.85 -6.84
C ALA A 28 5.23 1.72 -5.37
N ASN A 29 4.59 2.45 -4.44
CA ASN A 29 4.84 2.39 -3.01
C ASN A 29 4.01 1.32 -2.27
N GLU A 30 3.19 0.57 -3.02
CA GLU A 30 2.45 -0.56 -2.50
C GLU A 30 3.43 -1.66 -2.01
N PRO A 31 3.29 -2.14 -0.76
CA PRO A 31 4.24 -3.04 -0.12
C PRO A 31 4.14 -4.46 -0.70
N GLN A 32 5.06 -4.82 -1.60
CA GLN A 32 4.96 -6.06 -2.38
C GLN A 32 5.04 -7.32 -1.51
N LEU A 33 5.85 -7.33 -0.44
CA LEU A 33 5.95 -8.52 0.43
C LEU A 33 4.67 -8.71 1.23
N PHE A 34 4.10 -7.63 1.77
CA PHE A 34 2.86 -7.67 2.52
C PHE A 34 1.70 -8.12 1.64
N MET A 35 1.55 -7.50 0.47
CA MET A 35 0.46 -7.84 -0.45
C MET A 35 0.55 -9.30 -0.88
N SER A 36 1.73 -9.77 -1.29
CA SER A 36 1.93 -11.16 -1.74
C SER A 36 1.76 -12.19 -0.61
N ASN A 37 1.93 -11.83 0.66
CA ASN A 37 1.88 -12.78 1.77
C ASN A 37 0.65 -12.64 2.69
N LEU A 38 -0.21 -11.64 2.49
CA LEU A 38 -1.38 -11.42 3.36
C LEU A 38 -2.33 -12.62 3.42
N HIS A 39 -2.43 -13.40 2.33
CA HIS A 39 -3.22 -14.62 2.27
C HIS A 39 -2.81 -15.66 3.33
N LEU A 40 -1.57 -15.64 3.82
CA LEU A 40 -1.10 -16.56 4.87
C LEU A 40 -1.80 -16.32 6.23
N ALA A 41 -2.45 -15.17 6.42
CA ALA A 41 -3.29 -14.90 7.59
C ALA A 41 -4.69 -15.54 7.48
N ALA A 42 -5.10 -16.09 6.33
CA ALA A 42 -6.48 -16.49 6.04
C ALA A 42 -7.09 -17.48 7.05
N ASP A 43 -6.28 -18.38 7.60
CA ASP A 43 -6.74 -19.41 8.55
C ASP A 43 -7.13 -18.82 9.92
N ARG A 44 -6.52 -17.68 10.27
CA ARG A 44 -6.62 -17.05 11.60
C ARG A 44 -7.43 -15.76 11.61
N VAL A 45 -7.78 -15.21 10.44
CA VAL A 45 -8.53 -13.95 10.33
C VAL A 45 -9.91 -14.12 9.70
N LYS A 46 -10.76 -13.13 9.93
CA LYS A 46 -12.03 -12.93 9.23
C LYS A 46 -12.34 -11.43 9.20
N HIS A 47 -12.94 -10.96 8.11
CA HIS A 47 -13.34 -9.56 7.93
C HIS A 47 -12.18 -8.56 8.01
N VAL A 48 -10.99 -8.93 7.53
CA VAL A 48 -9.88 -7.98 7.37
C VAL A 48 -10.17 -7.12 6.13
N ASN A 49 -10.19 -5.81 6.29
CA ASN A 49 -10.42 -4.87 5.22
C ASN A 49 -9.10 -4.22 4.79
N VAL A 50 -8.79 -4.30 3.50
CA VAL A 50 -7.61 -3.65 2.91
C VAL A 50 -8.06 -2.50 2.03
N THR A 51 -7.56 -1.31 2.30
CA THR A 51 -7.79 -0.12 1.48
C THR A 51 -6.55 0.20 0.65
N ASN A 52 -6.70 0.33 -0.66
CA ASN A 52 -5.62 0.70 -1.58
C ASN A 52 -6.04 1.76 -2.60
N CYS A 53 -5.06 2.28 -3.34
CA CYS A 53 -5.28 3.20 -4.44
C CYS A 53 -4.26 2.91 -5.55
N LEU A 54 -4.75 2.70 -6.78
CA LEU A 54 -3.93 2.35 -7.94
C LEU A 54 -3.02 1.13 -7.67
N PRO A 55 -3.58 -0.03 -7.26
CA PRO A 55 -2.76 -1.20 -6.92
C PRO A 55 -2.00 -1.76 -8.11
N ILE A 56 -0.76 -2.19 -7.85
CA ILE A 56 0.18 -2.75 -8.82
C ILE A 56 0.40 -4.24 -8.58
N ALA A 57 0.41 -4.68 -7.33
CA ALA A 57 0.57 -6.06 -6.94
C ALA A 57 -0.64 -6.90 -7.35
N ASN A 58 -0.36 -8.10 -7.86
CA ASN A 58 -1.35 -9.17 -7.98
C ASN A 58 -1.26 -10.02 -6.72
N ALA A 59 -2.24 -9.93 -5.82
CA ALA A 59 -2.20 -10.63 -4.54
C ALA A 59 -3.33 -11.64 -4.39
N ASP A 60 -2.96 -12.84 -3.97
CA ASP A 60 -3.87 -13.98 -3.86
C ASP A 60 -5.07 -13.67 -2.96
N PHE A 61 -4.90 -12.90 -1.88
CA PHE A 61 -5.97 -12.60 -0.93
C PHE A 61 -7.21 -11.91 -1.56
N PHE A 62 -7.04 -11.23 -2.71
CA PHE A 62 -8.14 -10.63 -3.47
C PHE A 62 -8.34 -11.25 -4.86
N ILE A 63 -7.35 -11.97 -5.40
CA ILE A 63 -7.47 -12.67 -6.68
C ILE A 63 -8.20 -14.00 -6.54
N GLU A 64 -7.90 -14.76 -5.50
CA GLU A 64 -8.44 -16.10 -5.34
C GLU A 64 -9.77 -16.05 -4.58
N GLU A 65 -10.85 -16.51 -5.22
CA GLU A 65 -12.22 -16.45 -4.69
C GLU A 65 -12.35 -17.17 -3.33
N GLN A 66 -11.51 -18.18 -3.06
CA GLN A 66 -11.49 -18.90 -1.78
C GLN A 66 -11.26 -17.99 -0.56
N TYR A 67 -10.65 -16.81 -0.75
CA TYR A 67 -10.37 -15.88 0.34
C TYR A 67 -11.44 -14.81 0.54
N ARG A 68 -12.51 -14.80 -0.26
CA ARG A 68 -13.52 -13.73 -0.26
C ARG A 68 -14.23 -13.52 1.08
N ASP A 69 -14.36 -14.57 1.89
CA ASP A 69 -15.00 -14.51 3.21
C ASP A 69 -14.03 -14.09 4.33
N LYS A 70 -12.74 -13.97 4.00
CA LYS A 70 -11.66 -13.64 4.91
C LYS A 70 -11.24 -12.18 4.79
N PHE A 71 -11.11 -11.71 3.55
CA PHE A 71 -10.65 -10.35 3.24
C PHE A 71 -11.65 -9.59 2.37
N THR A 72 -11.78 -8.31 2.64
CA THR A 72 -12.41 -7.34 1.75
C THR A 72 -11.37 -6.35 1.24
N LEU A 73 -11.62 -5.79 0.05
CA LEU A 73 -10.76 -4.77 -0.52
C LEU A 73 -11.57 -3.54 -0.93
N ASP A 74 -11.26 -2.41 -0.31
CA ASP A 74 -11.82 -1.10 -0.62
C ASP A 74 -10.84 -0.34 -1.54
N GLY A 75 -11.15 -0.31 -2.83
CA GLY A 75 -10.32 0.35 -3.83
C GLY A 75 -10.74 1.80 -4.07
N TRP A 76 -9.84 2.75 -3.82
CA TRP A 76 -10.04 4.16 -4.17
C TRP A 76 -9.83 4.46 -5.63
N PHE A 77 -9.06 3.61 -6.31
CA PHE A 77 -8.87 3.64 -7.74
C PHE A 77 -8.61 2.22 -8.24
N TYR A 78 -9.43 1.76 -9.17
CA TYR A 78 -9.33 0.42 -9.74
C TYR A 78 -8.36 0.36 -10.93
N THR A 79 -7.49 -0.63 -10.91
CA THR A 79 -6.77 -1.12 -12.09
C THR A 79 -7.55 -2.23 -12.80
N ASN A 80 -7.02 -2.74 -13.91
CA ASN A 80 -7.58 -3.86 -14.67
C ASN A 80 -7.84 -5.10 -13.79
N VAL A 81 -6.94 -5.37 -12.84
CA VAL A 81 -7.04 -6.54 -11.95
C VAL A 81 -8.27 -6.43 -11.07
N LEU A 82 -8.42 -5.34 -10.30
CA LEU A 82 -9.58 -5.17 -9.42
C LEU A 82 -10.91 -5.15 -10.18
N ARG A 83 -10.95 -4.59 -11.40
CA ARG A 83 -12.15 -4.66 -12.26
C ARG A 83 -12.51 -6.10 -12.62
N LYS A 84 -11.51 -6.93 -12.90
CA LYS A 84 -11.71 -8.34 -13.27
C LYS A 84 -12.23 -9.18 -12.10
N VAL A 85 -11.72 -8.95 -10.90
CA VAL A 85 -12.06 -9.74 -9.70
C VAL A 85 -13.22 -9.16 -8.88
N HIS A 86 -13.69 -7.95 -9.19
CA HIS A 86 -14.86 -7.33 -8.56
C HIS A 86 -16.10 -8.24 -8.46
N PRO A 87 -16.43 -9.08 -9.48
CA PRO A 87 -17.55 -10.03 -9.38
C PRO A 87 -17.48 -11.04 -8.23
N HIS A 88 -16.32 -11.23 -7.58
CA HIS A 88 -16.20 -12.10 -6.39
C HIS A 88 -17.06 -11.61 -5.21
N GLY A 89 -17.42 -10.32 -5.18
CA GLY A 89 -18.35 -9.72 -4.23
C GLY A 89 -17.73 -9.20 -2.94
N ASN A 90 -16.41 -9.33 -2.75
CA ASN A 90 -15.66 -8.83 -1.59
C ASN A 90 -14.76 -7.61 -1.91
N ILE A 91 -14.90 -7.03 -3.11
CA ILE A 91 -14.09 -5.91 -3.57
C ILE A 91 -15.03 -4.73 -3.91
N SER A 92 -14.82 -3.61 -3.25
CA SER A 92 -15.66 -2.42 -3.36
C SER A 92 -14.91 -1.25 -3.98
N PHE A 93 -15.55 -0.55 -4.91
CA PHE A 93 -15.04 0.73 -5.39
C PHE A 93 -15.58 1.83 -4.49
N ILE A 94 -14.69 2.64 -3.89
CA ILE A 94 -15.07 3.74 -3.01
C ILE A 94 -14.87 5.06 -3.76
N PRO A 95 -15.93 5.69 -4.28
CA PRO A 95 -15.82 6.93 -5.02
C PRO A 95 -15.26 8.05 -4.14
N ASN A 96 -14.17 8.68 -4.58
CA ASN A 96 -13.55 9.77 -3.87
C ASN A 96 -12.80 10.71 -4.83
N HIS A 97 -12.41 11.88 -4.30
CA HIS A 97 -11.41 12.72 -4.93
C HIS A 97 -10.06 12.46 -4.28
N LEU A 98 -9.01 12.23 -5.09
CA LEU A 98 -7.71 11.80 -4.58
C LEU A 98 -7.11 12.76 -3.54
N HIS A 99 -7.26 14.08 -3.76
CA HIS A 99 -6.78 15.11 -2.82
C HIS A 99 -7.49 15.07 -1.45
N LEU A 100 -8.61 14.36 -1.33
CA LEU A 100 -9.35 14.16 -0.08
C LEU A 100 -9.21 12.73 0.46
N ALA A 101 -8.51 11.82 -0.25
CA ALA A 101 -8.52 10.40 0.06
C ALA A 101 -8.04 10.10 1.49
N GLY A 102 -6.86 10.62 1.87
CA GLY A 102 -6.32 10.46 3.22
C GLY A 102 -7.24 11.07 4.29
N TYR A 103 -7.66 12.33 4.09
CA TYR A 103 -8.51 13.05 5.04
C TYR A 103 -9.87 12.37 5.26
N LYS A 104 -10.59 12.03 4.17
CA LYS A 104 -11.90 11.39 4.25
C LYS A 104 -11.82 9.98 4.81
N ARG A 105 -10.78 9.22 4.46
CA ARG A 105 -10.54 7.90 5.06
C ARG A 105 -10.41 8.02 6.57
N LEU A 106 -9.54 8.91 7.04
CA LEU A 106 -9.26 9.09 8.46
C LEU A 106 -10.46 9.68 9.23
N PHE A 107 -11.30 10.48 8.57
CA PHE A 107 -12.56 10.94 9.15
C PHE A 107 -13.56 9.79 9.35
N TYR A 108 -13.65 8.88 8.38
CA TYR A 108 -14.58 7.75 8.44
C TYR A 108 -14.08 6.67 9.41
N LYS A 109 -12.85 6.21 9.23
CA LYS A 109 -12.30 5.08 9.97
C LYS A 109 -10.77 5.15 10.01
N LYS A 110 -10.21 5.07 11.21
CA LYS A 110 -8.76 5.01 11.43
C LYS A 110 -8.23 3.62 11.02
N PRO A 111 -7.05 3.52 10.36
CA PRO A 111 -6.41 2.24 10.13
C PRO A 111 -5.83 1.68 11.43
N HIS A 112 -5.98 0.38 11.65
CA HIS A 112 -5.20 -0.33 12.67
C HIS A 112 -3.76 -0.51 12.18
N ILE A 113 -3.59 -0.90 10.91
CA ILE A 113 -2.28 -1.14 10.31
C ILE A 113 -2.11 -0.27 9.06
N PHE A 114 -0.97 0.41 8.96
CA PHE A 114 -0.50 0.99 7.71
C PHE A 114 0.78 0.29 7.25
N VAL A 115 0.83 -0.12 5.98
CA VAL A 115 1.99 -0.79 5.38
C VAL A 115 2.38 -0.13 4.06
N SER A 116 3.66 0.18 3.85
CA SER A 116 4.13 0.74 2.57
C SER A 116 5.61 0.43 2.31
N ALA A 117 6.00 0.43 1.04
CA ALA A 117 7.40 0.41 0.65
C ALA A 117 8.07 1.76 0.96
N ALA A 118 9.36 1.74 1.26
CA ALA A 118 10.14 2.93 1.53
C ALA A 118 11.63 2.72 1.19
N SER A 119 12.37 3.82 1.13
CA SER A 119 13.84 3.78 1.06
C SER A 119 14.46 3.23 2.37
N LEU A 120 15.75 2.94 2.34
CA LEU A 120 16.50 2.64 3.58
C LEU A 120 16.57 3.86 4.51
N PRO A 121 16.57 3.65 5.84
CA PRO A 121 16.90 4.72 6.78
C PRO A 121 18.32 5.25 6.53
N ASP A 122 18.52 6.56 6.67
CA ASP A 122 19.86 7.16 6.65
C ASP A 122 20.52 7.12 8.03
N GLU A 123 21.74 7.65 8.12
CA GLU A 123 22.52 7.72 9.36
C GLU A 123 21.86 8.57 10.46
N HIS A 124 20.92 9.43 10.11
CA HIS A 124 20.15 10.25 11.05
C HIS A 124 18.81 9.61 11.43
N GLY A 125 18.48 8.46 10.84
CA GLY A 125 17.24 7.73 11.10
C GLY A 125 16.03 8.27 10.35
N TYR A 126 16.22 9.07 9.29
CA TYR A 126 15.12 9.44 8.40
C TYR A 126 14.93 8.39 7.31
N ILE A 127 13.68 8.15 6.94
CA ILE A 127 13.24 7.27 5.86
C ILE A 127 12.43 8.13 4.90
N SER A 128 12.76 8.04 3.61
CA SER A 128 11.95 8.63 2.54
C SER A 128 10.88 7.63 2.11
N MET A 129 9.62 8.09 2.04
CA MET A 129 8.51 7.35 1.41
C MET A 129 8.68 7.20 -0.11
N SER A 130 9.79 7.63 -0.70
CA SER A 130 10.18 7.30 -2.07
C SER A 130 9.16 7.77 -3.12
N THR A 131 8.41 6.86 -3.74
CA THR A 131 7.62 7.14 -4.94
C THR A 131 6.23 7.72 -4.65
N SER A 132 5.82 7.80 -3.38
CA SER A 132 4.49 8.32 -3.01
C SER A 132 4.47 9.04 -1.67
N ASN A 133 3.67 10.12 -1.62
CA ASN A 133 3.15 10.72 -0.39
C ASN A 133 1.82 11.45 -0.68
N VAL A 134 0.83 10.72 -1.18
CA VAL A 134 -0.54 11.23 -1.37
C VAL A 134 -1.31 11.23 -0.06
N TYR A 135 -1.19 10.15 0.72
CA TYR A 135 -1.85 9.98 2.02
C TYR A 135 -0.97 9.30 3.07
N GLU A 136 0.21 8.82 2.67
CA GLU A 136 1.09 7.95 3.45
C GLU A 136 1.49 8.59 4.77
N LYS A 137 1.99 9.83 4.79
CA LYS A 137 2.31 10.51 6.05
C LYS A 137 1.10 10.72 6.96
N GLN A 138 -0.09 10.95 6.40
CA GLN A 138 -1.31 11.06 7.19
C GLN A 138 -1.68 9.70 7.83
N MET A 139 -1.48 8.61 7.11
CA MET A 139 -1.69 7.25 7.63
C MET A 139 -0.67 6.91 8.71
N ILE A 140 0.61 7.20 8.49
CA ILE A 140 1.68 7.00 9.49
C ILE A 140 1.35 7.74 10.78
N ALA A 141 0.87 8.99 10.70
CA ALA A 141 0.53 9.78 11.88
C ALA A 141 -0.69 9.27 12.66
N LYS A 142 -1.51 8.36 12.10
CA LYS A 142 -2.80 7.96 12.68
C LYS A 142 -2.94 6.46 12.93
N ALA A 143 -2.26 5.61 12.19
CA ALA A 143 -2.33 4.16 12.35
C ALA A 143 -1.89 3.72 13.75
N ASP A 144 -2.44 2.61 14.23
CA ASP A 144 -1.98 2.01 15.49
C ASP A 144 -0.61 1.34 15.33
N ILE A 145 -0.41 0.69 14.18
CA ILE A 145 0.82 0.02 13.78
C ILE A 145 1.27 0.54 12.41
N VAL A 146 2.52 1.02 12.35
CA VAL A 146 3.17 1.43 11.09
C VAL A 146 4.28 0.46 10.73
N ILE A 147 4.17 -0.14 9.55
CA ILE A 147 5.14 -1.10 9.01
C ILE A 147 5.69 -0.56 7.70
N LEU A 148 7.01 -0.50 7.56
CA LEU A 148 7.65 -0.12 6.30
C LEU A 148 8.50 -1.27 5.74
N GLU A 149 8.27 -1.60 4.48
CA GLU A 149 9.19 -2.42 3.69
C GLU A 149 10.34 -1.54 3.20
N VAL A 150 11.47 -1.58 3.91
CA VAL A 150 12.65 -0.79 3.57
C VAL A 150 13.48 -1.51 2.52
N ASN A 151 13.65 -0.86 1.38
CA ASN A 151 14.18 -1.47 0.17
C ASN A 151 15.31 -0.60 -0.43
N PRO A 152 16.52 -1.14 -0.66
CA PRO A 152 17.62 -0.39 -1.27
C PRO A 152 17.34 0.05 -2.70
N ASN A 153 16.42 -0.62 -3.40
CA ASN A 153 16.04 -0.27 -4.78
C ASN A 153 15.10 0.94 -4.83
N PHE A 154 14.47 1.30 -3.72
CA PHE A 154 13.55 2.45 -3.65
C PHE A 154 14.35 3.74 -3.49
N PRO A 155 14.24 4.71 -4.42
CA PRO A 155 15.03 5.93 -4.35
C PRO A 155 14.67 6.75 -3.12
N ARG A 156 15.67 7.39 -2.52
CA ARG A 156 15.44 8.45 -1.53
C ARG A 156 15.06 9.73 -2.28
N THR A 157 13.76 10.01 -2.34
CA THR A 157 13.23 11.29 -2.81
C THR A 157 13.20 12.30 -1.66
N ILE A 158 13.26 13.60 -1.99
CA ILE A 158 13.30 14.70 -1.03
C ILE A 158 11.96 15.43 -1.08
N GLY A 159 11.49 15.93 0.06
CA GLY A 159 10.28 16.74 0.17
C GLY A 159 9.54 16.45 1.45
N ASP A 160 8.25 16.81 1.50
CA ASP A 160 7.39 16.51 2.66
C ASP A 160 6.96 15.04 2.70
N LEU A 161 7.89 14.12 2.49
CA LEU A 161 7.67 12.67 2.42
C LEU A 161 8.64 11.90 3.32
N GLU A 162 9.57 12.61 3.98
CA GLU A 162 10.47 12.03 4.96
C GLU A 162 9.75 11.84 6.30
N VAL A 163 10.04 10.71 6.94
CA VAL A 163 9.56 10.32 8.27
C VAL A 163 10.74 9.79 9.08
N HIS A 164 10.69 9.91 10.41
CA HIS A 164 11.76 9.37 11.24
C HIS A 164 11.44 7.92 11.62
N VAL A 165 12.45 7.06 11.82
CA VAL A 165 12.30 5.69 12.38
C VAL A 165 11.57 5.62 13.73
N ARG A 166 11.29 6.76 14.37
CA ARG A 166 10.56 6.86 15.64
C ARG A 166 9.04 6.95 15.43
N ASP A 167 8.62 7.26 14.20
CA ASP A 167 7.23 7.30 13.76
C ASP A 167 6.79 5.94 13.17
N VAL A 168 7.69 4.94 13.19
CA VAL A 168 7.50 3.61 12.60
C VAL A 168 7.64 2.54 13.68
N ASP A 169 6.75 1.54 13.67
CA ASP A 169 6.78 0.44 14.63
C ASP A 169 7.71 -0.69 14.16
N PHE A 170 7.59 -1.05 12.88
CA PHE A 170 8.28 -2.20 12.31
C PHE A 170 8.89 -1.91 10.95
N LEU A 171 10.07 -2.48 10.72
CA LEU A 171 10.76 -2.46 9.43
C LEU A 171 10.88 -3.89 8.91
N VAL A 172 10.55 -4.09 7.65
CA VAL A 172 10.76 -5.36 6.94
C VAL A 172 11.80 -5.13 5.87
N LYS A 173 12.85 -5.95 5.86
CA LYS A 173 13.86 -5.88 4.79
C LYS A 173 13.25 -6.39 3.50
N ALA A 174 13.29 -5.57 2.46
CA ALA A 174 12.83 -5.90 1.12
C ALA A 174 13.96 -5.78 0.11
N ASP A 175 13.87 -6.58 -0.97
CA ASP A 175 14.82 -6.56 -2.08
C ASP A 175 14.10 -6.93 -3.39
N TYR A 176 13.13 -6.10 -3.76
CA TYR A 176 12.43 -6.20 -5.04
C TYR A 176 12.64 -4.90 -5.84
N PRO A 177 12.62 -4.94 -7.18
CA PRO A 177 12.70 -3.73 -7.98
C PRO A 177 11.49 -2.82 -7.75
N VAL A 178 11.67 -1.51 -7.88
CA VAL A 178 10.54 -0.57 -7.87
C VAL A 178 9.59 -0.96 -9.01
N PRO A 179 8.27 -1.13 -8.75
CA PRO A 179 7.33 -1.48 -9.80
C PRO A 179 7.30 -0.42 -10.91
N THR A 180 7.28 -0.88 -12.17
CA THR A 180 7.22 -0.04 -13.36
C THR A 180 5.98 -0.36 -14.19
N ILE A 181 5.49 0.63 -14.94
CA ILE A 181 4.50 0.42 -16.00
C ILE A 181 5.22 0.30 -17.35
N PRO A 182 4.72 -0.53 -18.29
CA PRO A 182 5.31 -0.61 -19.62
C PRO A 182 5.10 0.69 -20.38
N ASP A 183 6.09 1.05 -21.21
CA ASP A 183 5.95 2.17 -22.14
C ASP A 183 4.87 1.84 -23.19
N ALA A 184 4.05 2.84 -23.50
CA ALA A 184 3.04 2.74 -24.54
C ALA A 184 3.52 3.50 -25.78
N GLU A 185 3.56 2.82 -26.92
CA GLU A 185 3.87 3.45 -28.21
C GLU A 185 2.71 4.37 -28.64
N PRO A 186 2.94 5.68 -28.87
CA PRO A 186 1.90 6.59 -29.31
C PRO A 186 1.32 6.16 -30.67
N ASN A 187 0.00 6.11 -30.76
CA ASN A 187 -0.68 5.91 -32.04
C ASN A 187 -0.83 7.24 -32.81
N GLU A 188 -1.33 7.17 -34.05
CA GLU A 188 -1.53 8.36 -34.90
C GLU A 188 -2.37 9.46 -34.22
N LYS A 189 -3.42 9.09 -33.48
CA LYS A 189 -4.27 10.06 -32.77
C LYS A 189 -3.52 10.71 -31.61
N ASP A 190 -2.72 9.95 -30.87
CA ASP A 190 -1.91 10.48 -29.78
C ASP A 190 -0.93 11.54 -30.31
N LEU A 191 -0.33 11.29 -31.48
CA LEU A 191 0.57 12.25 -32.14
C LEU A 191 -0.15 13.50 -32.64
N ILE A 192 -1.40 13.37 -33.12
CA ILE A 192 -2.21 14.52 -33.52
C ILE A 192 -2.58 15.37 -32.31
N ILE A 193 -3.03 14.74 -31.22
CA ILE A 193 -3.38 15.43 -29.97
C ILE A 193 -2.14 16.09 -29.37
N GLY A 194 -1.00 15.41 -29.33
CA GLY A 194 0.25 15.93 -28.78
C GLY A 194 0.79 17.17 -29.50
N LYS A 195 0.33 17.47 -30.73
CA LYS A 195 0.65 18.74 -31.43
C LYS A 195 -0.23 19.92 -30.99
N GLN A 196 -1.28 19.68 -30.20
CA GLN A 196 -2.26 20.69 -29.79
C GLN A 196 -2.20 21.05 -28.30
N ILE A 197 -1.36 20.39 -27.51
CA ILE A 197 -1.19 20.60 -26.06
C ILE A 197 0.26 20.95 -25.71
#